data_AF-A0A1F4HT51-F1
#
_entry.id   AF-A0A1F4HT51-F1
#
_cell.length_a   1.000
_cell.length_b   1.000
_cell.length_c   1.000
_cell.angle_alpha   90.00
_cell.angle_beta   90.00
_cell.angle_gamma   90.00
#
_symmetry.space_group_name_H-M   'P 1'
#
loop_
_entity.id
_entity.type
_entity.pdbx_description
1 polymer ?
#
loop_
_entity_poly.entity_id
_entity_poly.type
_entity_poly.pdbx_seq_one_letter_code
_entity_poly.pdbx_strand_id
1 'polypeptide(L)'
;MSSNDTLQRLAHIIESRKPAQGGDADKSYVARLLQRGPDAFLKKIGEEATETVMAAKDIDHGGATPELKGKLVGEVADLWFHSLIALVHYGLSPADVMAELERREGTSGIEEKALRKAQHRDAAEKA
;
A
#
# COMPACT_ATOMS: atom_id res chain seq x y z
N MET A 1 -12.76 9.18 14.62
CA MET A 1 -11.76 8.21 14.16
C MET A 1 -11.23 8.70 12.82
N SER A 2 -9.94 8.98 12.73
CA SER A 2 -9.28 9.35 11.47
C SER A 2 -9.04 8.09 10.63
N SER A 3 -8.81 8.23 9.31
CA SER A 3 -8.43 7.10 8.44
C SER A 3 -7.13 6.44 8.88
N ASN A 4 -6.19 7.21 9.46
CA ASN A 4 -4.95 6.70 10.02
C ASN A 4 -5.22 5.71 11.17
N ASP A 5 -6.20 6.02 12.04
CA ASP A 5 -6.61 5.14 13.14
C ASP A 5 -7.04 3.76 12.63
N THR A 6 -7.69 3.69 11.46
CA THR A 6 -8.15 2.42 10.87
C THR A 6 -7.00 1.58 10.34
N LEU A 7 -6.05 2.20 9.62
CA LEU A 7 -4.87 1.49 9.11
C LEU A 7 -4.00 0.99 10.26
N GLN A 8 -3.83 1.78 11.32
CA GLN A 8 -3.10 1.36 12.52
C GLN A 8 -3.75 0.17 13.22
N ARG A 9 -5.09 0.18 13.40
CA ARG A 9 -5.81 -0.97 13.97
C ARG A 9 -5.66 -2.22 13.11
N LEU A 10 -5.77 -2.10 11.79
CA LEU A 10 -5.57 -3.22 10.88
C LEU A 10 -4.13 -3.76 10.95
N ALA A 11 -3.12 -2.89 10.95
CA ALA A 11 -1.73 -3.31 11.09
C ALA A 11 -1.47 -4.02 12.42
N HIS A 12 -2.07 -3.56 13.52
CA HIS A 12 -1.97 -4.24 14.82
C HIS A 12 -2.60 -5.64 14.81
N ILE A 13 -3.77 -5.78 14.16
CA ILE A 13 -4.39 -7.08 13.95
C ILE A 13 -3.46 -7.97 13.13
N ILE A 14 -2.89 -7.48 12.02
CA ILE A 14 -1.95 -8.24 11.17
C ILE A 14 -0.71 -8.67 11.96
N GLU A 15 -0.14 -7.78 12.78
CA GLU A 15 1.01 -8.08 13.65
C GLU A 15 0.69 -9.25 14.59
N SER A 16 -0.49 -9.25 15.21
CA SER A 16 -0.94 -10.34 16.09
C SER A 16 -1.10 -11.69 15.38
N ARG A 17 -1.13 -11.70 14.03
CA ARG A 17 -1.22 -12.92 13.22
C ARG A 17 0.14 -13.42 12.74
N LYS A 18 1.26 -12.77 13.09
CA LYS A 18 2.59 -13.31 12.80
C LYS A 18 2.79 -14.67 13.47
N PRO A 19 3.52 -15.61 12.85
CA PRO A 19 3.88 -16.88 13.48
C PRO A 19 4.58 -16.69 14.84
N ALA A 20 5.47 -15.70 14.94
CA ALA A 20 6.17 -15.35 16.18
C ALA A 20 5.24 -14.85 17.30
N GLN A 21 4.02 -14.41 16.96
CA GLN A 21 2.99 -13.94 17.90
C GLN A 21 1.90 -15.01 18.16
N GLY A 22 2.12 -16.26 17.73
CA GLY A 22 1.15 -17.35 17.89
C GLY A 22 0.04 -17.36 16.84
N GLY A 23 0.25 -16.71 15.69
CA GLY A 23 -0.69 -16.74 14.57
C GLY A 23 -0.91 -18.17 14.04
N ASP A 24 -2.17 -18.60 14.05
CA ASP A 24 -2.59 -19.93 13.58
C ASP A 24 -3.05 -19.87 12.10
N ALA A 25 -2.28 -20.50 11.22
CA ALA A 25 -2.52 -20.52 9.77
C ALA A 25 -3.77 -21.31 9.36
N ASP A 26 -4.26 -22.22 10.20
CA ASP A 26 -5.49 -22.97 9.93
C ASP A 26 -6.75 -22.15 10.25
N LYS A 27 -6.60 -21.12 11.10
CA LYS A 27 -7.70 -20.27 11.56
C LYS A 27 -7.69 -18.85 11.01
N SER A 28 -6.59 -18.39 10.42
CA SER A 28 -6.45 -17.02 9.94
C SER A 28 -5.83 -16.96 8.55
N TYR A 29 -6.53 -16.28 7.64
CA TYR A 29 -6.03 -15.98 6.29
C TYR A 29 -4.68 -15.24 6.34
N VAL A 30 -4.56 -14.22 7.19
CA VAL A 30 -3.34 -13.43 7.35
C VAL A 30 -2.20 -14.30 7.89
N ALA A 31 -2.46 -15.12 8.91
CA ALA A 31 -1.43 -16.02 9.44
C ALA A 31 -0.95 -17.00 8.36
N ARG A 32 -1.87 -17.52 7.53
CA ARG A 32 -1.52 -18.39 6.40
C ARG A 32 -0.65 -17.68 5.35
N LEU A 33 -0.96 -16.42 5.02
CA LEU A 33 -0.12 -15.63 4.11
C LEU A 33 1.28 -15.40 4.69
N LEU A 34 1.35 -14.97 5.96
CA LEU A 34 2.62 -14.72 6.64
C LEU A 34 3.46 -15.99 6.79
N GLN A 35 2.83 -17.15 7.01
CA GLN A 35 3.52 -18.44 7.07
C GLN A 35 4.05 -18.89 5.70
N ARG A 36 3.32 -18.63 4.61
CA ARG A 36 3.74 -18.95 3.23
C ARG A 36 4.92 -18.08 2.75
N GLY A 37 5.23 -17.00 3.47
CA GLY A 37 6.33 -16.11 3.14
C GLY A 37 5.97 -15.01 2.12
N PRO A 38 6.95 -14.17 1.75
CA PRO A 38 6.71 -12.92 1.04
C PRO A 38 6.00 -13.08 -0.30
N ASP A 39 6.36 -14.08 -1.09
CA ASP A 39 5.78 -14.31 -2.42
C ASP A 39 4.24 -14.42 -2.40
N ALA A 40 3.67 -14.95 -1.31
CA ALA A 40 2.23 -15.14 -1.21
C ALA A 40 1.45 -13.82 -1.17
N PHE A 41 1.91 -12.84 -0.38
CA PHE A 41 1.24 -11.54 -0.29
C PHE A 41 1.76 -10.54 -1.33
N LEU A 42 3.02 -10.63 -1.77
CA LEU A 42 3.56 -9.79 -2.85
C LEU A 42 2.90 -10.09 -4.19
N LYS A 43 2.58 -11.36 -4.49
CA LYS A 43 1.79 -11.72 -5.66
C LYS A 43 0.42 -11.03 -5.64
N LYS A 44 -0.26 -11.02 -4.48
CA LYS A 44 -1.56 -10.36 -4.34
C LYS A 44 -1.45 -8.86 -4.57
N ILE A 45 -0.41 -8.18 -4.08
CA ILE A 45 -0.20 -6.75 -4.41
C ILE A 45 -0.21 -6.51 -5.93
N GLY A 46 0.46 -7.35 -6.73
CA GLY A 46 0.44 -7.22 -8.18
C GLY A 46 -0.92 -7.50 -8.83
N GLU A 47 -1.65 -8.49 -8.28
CA GLU A 47 -3.02 -8.83 -8.67
C GLU A 47 -3.98 -7.66 -8.41
N GLU A 48 -4.03 -7.17 -7.17
CA GLU A 48 -4.91 -6.07 -6.75
C GLU A 48 -4.60 -4.76 -7.48
N ALA A 49 -3.33 -4.50 -7.77
CA ALA A 49 -2.93 -3.34 -8.55
C ALA A 49 -3.48 -3.42 -9.98
N THR A 50 -3.47 -4.61 -10.59
CA THR A 50 -4.03 -4.84 -11.91
C THR A 50 -5.56 -4.73 -11.88
N GLU A 51 -6.20 -5.31 -10.88
CA GLU A 51 -7.65 -5.25 -10.69
C GLU A 51 -8.13 -3.82 -10.43
N THR A 52 -7.39 -3.02 -9.66
CA THR A 52 -7.63 -1.58 -9.47
C THR A 52 -7.63 -0.83 -10.80
N VAL A 53 -6.63 -1.08 -11.66
CA VAL A 53 -6.54 -0.48 -13.00
C VAL A 53 -7.73 -0.88 -13.86
N MET A 54 -8.10 -2.17 -13.83
CA MET A 54 -9.25 -2.68 -14.58
C MET A 54 -10.57 -2.08 -14.09
N ALA A 55 -10.79 -2.00 -12.78
CA ALA A 55 -12.00 -1.41 -12.20
C ALA A 55 -12.15 0.07 -12.58
N ALA A 56 -11.05 0.82 -12.63
CA ALA A 56 -11.06 2.20 -13.13
C ALA A 56 -11.44 2.26 -14.62
N LYS A 57 -10.91 1.34 -15.45
CA LYS A 57 -11.25 1.25 -16.88
C LYS A 57 -12.70 0.82 -17.10
N ASP A 58 -13.26 -0.02 -16.24
CA ASP A 58 -14.67 -0.40 -16.29
C ASP A 58 -15.57 0.82 -16.04
N ILE A 59 -15.20 1.72 -15.12
CA ILE A 59 -15.91 2.99 -14.90
C ILE A 59 -15.85 3.88 -16.15
N ASP A 60 -14.67 4.02 -16.76
CA ASP A 60 -14.47 4.83 -17.97
C ASP A 60 -15.40 4.37 -19.12
N HIS A 61 -15.61 3.05 -19.27
CA HIS A 61 -16.42 2.48 -20.35
C HIS A 61 -17.91 2.31 -20.00
N GLY A 62 -18.23 1.88 -18.78
CA GLY A 62 -19.57 1.54 -18.32
C GLY A 62 -20.32 2.68 -17.64
N GLY A 63 -19.64 3.80 -17.39
CA GLY A 63 -20.16 4.94 -16.65
C GLY A 63 -19.97 4.79 -15.13
N ALA A 64 -20.09 5.92 -14.42
CA ALA A 64 -19.74 6.02 -13.00
C ALA A 64 -20.87 5.52 -12.07
N THR A 65 -21.36 4.31 -12.30
CA THR A 65 -22.43 3.68 -11.50
C THR A 65 -21.96 3.38 -10.07
N PRO A 66 -22.88 3.28 -9.09
CA PRO A 66 -22.53 2.91 -7.72
C PRO A 66 -21.78 1.57 -7.63
N GLU A 67 -22.15 0.59 -8.45
CA GLU A 67 -21.55 -0.74 -8.47
C GLU A 67 -20.09 -0.68 -8.93
N LEU A 68 -19.82 0.03 -10.03
CA LEU A 68 -18.47 0.16 -10.60
C LEU A 68 -17.55 0.99 -9.69
N LYS A 69 -18.07 2.07 -9.08
CA LYS A 69 -17.34 2.81 -8.04
C LYS A 69 -17.04 1.95 -6.82
N GLY A 70 -18.01 1.13 -6.41
CA GLY A 70 -17.85 0.18 -5.30
C GLY A 70 -16.73 -0.83 -5.58
N LYS A 71 -16.69 -1.36 -6.81
CA LYS A 71 -15.60 -2.26 -7.25
C LYS A 71 -14.24 -1.58 -7.12
N LEU A 72 -14.07 -0.38 -7.66
CA LEU A 72 -12.80 0.35 -7.55
C LEU A 72 -12.38 0.58 -6.09
N VAL A 73 -13.31 0.94 -5.20
CA VAL A 73 -13.01 1.08 -3.76
C VAL A 73 -12.59 -0.25 -3.15
N GLY A 74 -13.23 -1.35 -3.54
CA GLY A 74 -12.88 -2.71 -3.12
C GLY A 74 -11.46 -3.08 -3.49
N GLU A 75 -11.09 -2.96 -4.77
CA GLU A 75 -9.74 -3.33 -5.24
C GLU A 75 -8.64 -2.45 -4.59
N VAL A 76 -8.92 -1.15 -4.39
CA VAL A 76 -7.98 -0.26 -3.68
C VAL A 76 -7.85 -0.67 -2.22
N ALA A 77 -8.94 -1.09 -1.58
CA ALA A 77 -8.91 -1.57 -0.20
C ALA A 77 -8.10 -2.87 -0.07
N ASP A 78 -8.24 -3.82 -1.01
CA ASP A 78 -7.46 -5.06 -1.03
C ASP A 78 -5.99 -4.77 -1.31
N LEU A 79 -5.68 -3.86 -2.24
CA LEU A 79 -4.32 -3.39 -2.49
C LEU A 79 -3.68 -2.81 -1.22
N TRP A 80 -4.41 -1.95 -0.49
CA TRP A 80 -3.94 -1.38 0.77
C TRP A 80 -3.77 -2.47 1.84
N PHE A 81 -4.72 -3.40 1.96
CA PHE A 81 -4.65 -4.49 2.92
C PHE A 81 -3.43 -5.38 2.70
N HIS A 82 -3.17 -5.80 1.46
CA HIS A 82 -1.98 -6.59 1.14
C HIS A 82 -0.68 -5.79 1.30
N SER A 83 -0.71 -4.47 1.04
CA SER A 83 0.41 -3.57 1.34
C SER A 83 0.69 -3.50 2.86
N LEU A 84 -0.35 -3.46 3.70
CA LEU A 84 -0.18 -3.49 5.16
C LEU A 84 0.46 -4.81 5.63
N ILE A 85 0.07 -5.94 5.06
CA ILE A 85 0.69 -7.24 5.35
C ILE A 85 2.19 -7.20 5.01
N ALA A 86 2.55 -6.63 3.86
CA ALA A 86 3.94 -6.48 3.47
C ALA A 86 4.72 -5.57 4.43
N LEU A 87 4.19 -4.39 4.78
CA LEU A 87 4.81 -3.49 5.75
C LEU A 87 5.10 -4.22 7.06
N VAL A 88 4.07 -4.86 7.63
CA VAL A 88 4.15 -5.58 8.90
C VAL A 88 5.18 -6.72 8.82
N HIS A 89 5.20 -7.49 7.72
CA HIS A 89 6.20 -8.54 7.50
C HIS A 89 7.63 -8.00 7.53
N TYR A 90 7.87 -6.84 6.91
CA TYR A 90 9.18 -6.19 6.87
C TYR A 90 9.48 -5.29 8.08
N GLY A 91 8.67 -5.36 9.14
CA GLY A 91 8.90 -4.59 10.38
C GLY A 91 8.57 -3.09 10.26
N LEU A 92 7.72 -2.73 9.31
CA LEU A 92 7.22 -1.38 9.07
C LEU A 92 5.75 -1.26 9.51
N SER A 93 5.28 -0.02 9.60
CA SER A 93 3.94 0.35 10.02
C SER A 93 3.26 1.28 9.01
N PRO A 94 1.93 1.46 9.08
CA PRO A 94 1.24 2.48 8.30
C PRO A 94 1.77 3.90 8.56
N ALA A 95 2.27 4.17 9.77
CA ALA A 95 2.80 5.49 10.14
C ALA A 95 4.04 5.85 9.32
N ASP A 96 4.87 4.87 8.95
CA ASP A 96 6.03 5.08 8.10
C ASP A 96 5.62 5.55 6.69
N VAL A 97 4.54 4.98 6.15
CA VAL A 97 3.96 5.42 4.87
C VAL A 97 3.35 6.81 5.00
N MET A 98 2.62 7.09 6.09
CA MET A 98 2.03 8.41 6.33
C MET A 98 3.09 9.49 6.44
N ALA A 99 4.19 9.25 7.16
CA ALA A 99 5.31 10.17 7.25
C ALA A 99 5.93 10.45 5.87
N GLU A 100 6.06 9.43 5.01
CA GLU A 100 6.53 9.63 3.64
C GLU A 100 5.53 10.42 2.78
N LEU A 101 4.22 10.21 2.96
CA LEU A 101 3.20 10.99 2.26
C LEU A 101 3.17 12.44 2.71
N GLU A 102 3.28 12.71 4.02
CA GLU A 102 3.39 14.07 4.56
C GLU A 102 4.64 14.79 4.04
N ARG A 103 5.78 14.08 3.95
CA ARG A 103 7.01 14.60 3.33
C ARG A 103 6.78 14.97 1.85
N ARG A 104 6.01 14.17 1.11
CA ARG A 104 5.65 14.43 -0.30
C ARG A 104 4.61 15.54 -0.46
N GLU A 105 3.70 15.70 0.49
CA GLU A 105 2.74 16.81 0.48
C GLU A 105 3.48 18.15 0.58
N GLY A 106 4.52 18.22 1.42
CA GLY A 106 5.35 19.41 1.59
C GLY A 106 6.32 19.72 0.44
N THR A 107 6.43 18.85 -0.57
CA THR A 107 7.28 19.06 -1.75
C THR A 107 6.51 18.62 -2.99
N SER A 108 5.96 19.54 -3.80
CA SER A 108 5.23 19.07 -4.98
C SER A 108 6.15 18.18 -5.83
N GLY A 109 5.64 17.08 -6.38
CA GLY A 109 6.47 16.14 -7.17
C GLY A 109 7.14 16.80 -8.39
N ILE A 110 6.68 18.00 -8.78
CA ILE A 110 7.30 18.87 -9.78
C ILE A 110 8.52 19.58 -9.19
N GLU A 111 8.40 20.17 -8.00
CA GLU A 111 9.48 20.81 -7.27
C GLU A 111 10.57 19.81 -6.87
N GLU A 112 10.21 18.60 -6.42
CA GLU A 112 11.20 17.56 -6.10
C GLU A 112 12.00 17.14 -7.34
N LYS A 113 11.33 16.97 -8.49
CA LYS A 113 12.00 16.68 -9.77
C LYS A 113 12.86 17.85 -10.24
N ALA A 114 12.41 19.09 -10.05
CA ALA A 114 13.19 20.28 -10.38
C ALA A 114 14.44 20.41 -9.50
N LEU A 115 14.29 20.16 -8.19
CA LEU A 115 15.38 20.20 -7.21
C LEU A 115 16.42 19.11 -7.48
N ARG A 116 15.99 17.87 -7.77
CA ARG A 116 16.91 16.79 -8.17
C ARG A 116 17.66 17.14 -9.45
N LYS A 117 17.00 17.71 -10.46
CA LYS A 117 17.66 18.17 -11.69
C LYS A 117 18.68 19.28 -11.43
N ALA A 118 18.35 20.25 -10.57
CA ALA A 118 19.25 21.33 -10.19
C ALA A 118 20.49 20.80 -9.46
N GLN A 119 20.30 19.93 -8.45
CA GLN A 119 21.41 19.28 -7.73
C GLN A 119 22.31 18.45 -8.66
N HIS A 120 21.73 17.76 -9.64
CA HIS A 120 22.49 16.98 -10.60
C HIS A 120 23.30 17.84 -11.59
N ARG A 121 22.83 19.07 -11.89
CA ARG A 121 23.56 20.05 -12.70
C ARG A 121 24.71 20.67 -11.92
N ASP A 122 24.45 21.10 -10.68
CA ASP A 122 25.46 21.72 -9.81
C ASP A 122 26.59 20.74 -9.47
N ALA A 123 26.31 19.44 -9.37
CA ALA A 123 27.32 18.40 -9.17
C ALA A 123 28.17 18.16 -10.42
N ALA A 124 27.60 18.32 -11.62
CA ALA A 124 28.33 18.18 -12.88
C ALA A 124 29.19 19.41 -13.23
N GLU A 125 28.80 20.61 -12.76
CA GLU A 125 29.56 21.85 -12.95
C GLU A 125 30.73 22.01 -11.97
N LYS A 126 30.72 21.26 -10.86
CA LYS A 126 31.78 21.25 -9.83
C LYS A 126 32.81 20.12 -10.00
N ALA A 127 32.61 19.24 -10.98
CA ALA A 127 33.52 18.15 -11.35
C ALA A 127 34.39 18.54 -12.54
#